data_AF-A0A1D6GYC3-F1
#
_entry.id   AF-A0A1D6GYC3-F1
#
_cell.length_a   1.000
_cell.length_b   1.000
_cell.length_c   1.000
_cell.angle_alpha   90.00
_cell.angle_beta   90.00
_cell.angle_gamma   90.00
#
_symmetry.space_group_name_H-M   'P 1'
#
loop_
_entity.id
_entity.type
_entity.pdbx_description
1 polymer ?
#
loop_
_entity_poly.entity_id
_entity_poly.type
_entity_poly.pdbx_seq_one_letter_code
_entity_poly.pdbx_strand_id
1 'polypeptide(L)'
;MSLLTRSTALSDSKGTLDESDRFLTSPSEFVGDVFGNLSAFSHIVLFESEERHVLQLLLHNSFLEMRRFFHSHFKIDRDLQSAVVVYSWRDVL
;
A
#
# COMPACT_ATOMS: atom_id res chain seq x y z
N MET A 1 8.66 -30.82 -18.53
CA MET A 1 9.10 -30.67 -17.12
C MET A 1 9.83 -29.34 -17.01
N SER A 2 9.12 -28.26 -16.67
CA SER A 2 9.74 -26.94 -16.48
C SER A 2 10.14 -26.77 -15.02
N LEU A 3 11.42 -26.54 -14.79
CA LEU A 3 11.98 -26.08 -13.53
C LEU A 3 11.44 -24.68 -13.23
N LEU A 4 10.57 -24.58 -12.22
CA LEU A 4 10.19 -23.31 -11.62
C LEU A 4 11.35 -22.89 -10.72
N THR A 5 12.21 -21.99 -11.19
CA THR A 5 13.13 -21.25 -10.34
C THR A 5 12.31 -20.41 -9.37
N ARG A 6 12.10 -20.96 -8.17
CA ARG A 6 11.67 -20.21 -7.00
C ARG A 6 12.81 -19.23 -6.68
N SER A 7 12.69 -17.98 -7.12
CA SER A 7 13.55 -16.90 -6.65
C SER A 7 13.26 -16.72 -5.17
N THR A 8 13.98 -17.47 -4.33
CA THR A 8 14.18 -17.11 -2.93
C THR A 8 15.03 -15.85 -2.94
N ALA A 9 14.37 -14.69 -2.81
CA ALA A 9 15.07 -13.51 -2.33
C ALA A 9 15.55 -13.85 -0.91
N LEU A 10 16.85 -14.16 -0.81
CA LEU A 10 17.53 -14.28 0.47
C LEU A 10 17.61 -12.87 1.06
N SER A 11 16.71 -12.51 1.97
CA SER A 11 16.97 -11.42 2.91
C SER A 11 17.75 -11.99 4.10
N ASP A 12 19.02 -12.29 3.85
CA ASP A 12 19.98 -12.62 4.89
C ASP A 12 20.44 -11.34 5.60
N SER A 13 19.53 -10.71 6.35
CA SER A 13 19.83 -9.66 7.32
C SER A 13 18.98 -9.84 8.57
N LYS A 14 19.41 -10.75 9.44
CA LYS A 14 19.35 -10.62 10.90
C LYS A 14 18.06 -9.95 11.44
N GLY A 15 16.96 -10.71 11.50
CA GLY A 15 15.83 -10.46 12.39
C GLY A 15 14.99 -9.19 12.15
N THR A 16 15.17 -8.50 11.02
CA THR A 16 14.32 -7.37 10.63
C THR A 16 13.43 -7.80 9.48
N LEU A 17 12.11 -7.85 9.73
CA LEU A 17 11.11 -8.08 8.68
C LEU A 17 11.28 -7.05 7.56
N ASP A 18 11.09 -7.49 6.31
CA ASP A 18 11.00 -6.58 5.17
C ASP A 18 9.84 -5.59 5.37
N GLU A 19 9.90 -4.42 4.75
CA GLU A 19 8.89 -3.36 4.90
C GLU A 19 7.48 -3.85 4.56
N SER A 20 7.35 -4.70 3.54
CA SER A 20 6.09 -5.35 3.19
C SER A 20 5.56 -6.24 4.32
N ASP A 21 6.42 -7.05 4.94
CA ASP A 21 6.03 -7.93 6.04
C ASP A 21 5.71 -7.14 7.32
N ARG A 22 6.45 -6.04 7.56
CA ARG A 22 6.16 -5.10 8.66
C ARG A 22 4.81 -4.43 8.48
N PHE A 23 4.51 -3.97 7.27
CA PHE A 23 3.21 -3.38 6.95
C PHE A 23 2.08 -4.38 7.21
N LEU A 24 2.22 -5.63 6.76
CA LEU A 24 1.19 -6.66 6.97
C LEU A 24 1.01 -7.04 8.45
N THR A 25 2.02 -6.85 9.29
CA THR A 25 1.95 -7.14 10.74
C THR A 25 1.11 -6.10 11.49
N SER A 26 1.30 -4.81 11.19
CA SER A 26 0.57 -3.71 11.82
C SER A 26 0.52 -2.50 10.87
N PRO A 27 -0.47 -2.44 9.96
CA PRO A 27 -0.53 -1.42 8.92
C PRO A 27 -0.58 0.00 9.49
N SER A 28 -1.34 0.22 10.55
CA SER A 28 -1.52 1.53 11.16
C SER A 28 -0.26 2.03 11.87
N GLU A 29 0.42 1.17 12.64
CA GLU A 29 1.69 1.54 13.27
C GLU A 29 2.75 1.78 12.22
N PHE A 30 2.83 0.92 11.20
CA PHE A 30 3.77 1.12 10.08
C PHE A 30 3.58 2.48 9.42
N VAL A 31 2.33 2.87 9.11
CA VAL A 31 2.04 4.17 8.49
C VAL A 31 2.45 5.32 9.42
N GLY A 32 2.17 5.21 10.72
CA GLY A 32 2.58 6.21 11.71
C GLY A 32 4.10 6.33 11.84
N ASP A 33 4.83 5.22 11.83
CA ASP A 33 6.28 5.19 11.95
C ASP A 33 6.98 5.76 10.71
N VAL A 34 6.48 5.41 9.52
CA VAL A 34 7.12 5.77 8.25
C VAL A 34 6.75 7.18 7.81
N PHE A 35 5.48 7.56 7.94
CA PHE A 35 4.97 8.82 7.39
C PHE A 35 4.69 9.87 8.46
N GLY A 36 4.68 9.49 9.74
CA GLY A 36 4.42 10.41 10.84
C GLY A 36 3.00 10.99 10.76
N ASN A 37 2.93 12.32 10.77
CA ASN A 37 1.65 13.01 10.70
C ASN A 37 1.10 13.02 9.26
N LEU A 38 0.06 12.22 9.02
CA LEU A 38 -0.60 12.15 7.72
C LEU A 38 -1.19 13.48 7.23
N SER A 39 -1.54 14.41 8.12
CA SER A 39 -2.07 15.71 7.70
C SER A 39 -1.02 16.61 7.02
N ALA A 40 0.26 16.21 7.02
CA ALA A 40 1.29 16.87 6.22
C ALA A 40 1.16 16.60 4.71
N PHE A 41 0.39 15.59 4.31
CA PHE A 41 0.17 15.22 2.92
C PHE A 41 -1.17 15.73 2.41
N SER A 42 -1.19 16.28 1.21
CA SER A 42 -2.45 16.68 0.54
C SER A 42 -3.15 15.49 -0.12
N HIS A 43 -2.38 14.52 -0.61
CA HIS A 43 -2.86 13.37 -1.36
C HIS A 43 -2.11 12.10 -0.95
N ILE A 44 -2.82 10.98 -0.96
CA ILE A 44 -2.26 9.65 -0.75
C ILE A 44 -2.65 8.78 -1.95
N VAL A 45 -1.67 8.09 -2.50
CA VAL A 45 -1.86 7.17 -3.63
C VAL A 45 -1.42 5.79 -3.20
N LEU A 46 -2.29 4.81 -3.36
CA LEU A 46 -2.01 3.43 -2.97
C LEU A 46 -2.69 2.43 -3.91
N PHE A 47 -2.16 1.20 -3.92
CA PHE A 47 -2.81 0.09 -4.58
C PHE A 47 -4.04 -0.36 -3.79
N GLU A 48 -5.09 -0.76 -4.50
CA GLU A 48 -6.33 -1.30 -3.93
C GLU A 48 -6.09 -2.51 -3.02
N SER A 49 -5.09 -3.35 -3.31
CA SER A 49 -4.71 -4.48 -2.47
C SER A 49 -4.30 -4.05 -1.05
N GLU A 50 -3.67 -2.87 -0.95
CA GLU A 50 -3.19 -2.31 0.32
C GLU A 50 -4.24 -1.42 0.99
N GLU A 51 -5.17 -0.85 0.22
CA GLU A 51 -6.24 0.03 0.72
C GLU A 51 -7.03 -0.60 1.86
N ARG A 52 -7.42 -1.86 1.71
CA ARG A 52 -8.20 -2.58 2.72
C ARG A 52 -7.54 -2.60 4.10
N HIS A 53 -6.21 -2.49 4.17
CA HIS A 53 -5.44 -2.52 5.41
C HIS A 53 -5.41 -1.18 6.14
N VAL A 54 -5.58 -0.06 5.42
CA VAL A 54 -5.40 1.30 5.96
C VAL A 54 -6.62 2.20 5.79
N LEU A 55 -7.70 1.73 5.15
CA LEU A 55 -8.91 2.52 4.87
C LEU A 55 -9.45 3.25 6.10
N GLN A 56 -9.60 2.54 7.22
CA GLN A 56 -10.12 3.16 8.46
C GLN A 56 -9.21 4.26 8.99
N LEU A 57 -7.89 4.09 8.85
CA LEU A 57 -6.90 5.08 9.25
C LEU A 57 -6.95 6.32 8.33
N LEU A 58 -7.12 6.13 7.01
CA LEU A 58 -7.30 7.23 6.06
C LEU A 58 -8.57 8.05 6.38
N LEU A 59 -9.69 7.37 6.58
CA LEU A 59 -10.97 8.01 6.92
C LEU A 59 -10.89 8.76 8.26
N HIS A 60 -10.24 8.16 9.27
CA HIS A 60 -10.00 8.81 10.57
C HIS A 60 -9.18 10.11 10.43
N ASN A 61 -8.21 10.14 9.51
CA ASN A 61 -7.38 11.31 9.22
C ASN A 61 -7.99 12.26 8.18
N SER A 62 -9.31 12.17 7.94
CA SER A 62 -10.06 13.03 7.00
C SER A 62 -9.58 12.96 5.55
N PHE A 63 -9.02 11.83 5.13
CA PHE A 63 -8.78 11.55 3.72
C PHE A 63 -10.04 10.94 3.08
N LEU A 64 -10.40 11.40 1.88
CA LEU A 64 -11.55 10.94 1.11
C LEU A 64 -11.09 10.41 -0.25
N GLU A 65 -11.71 9.32 -0.72
CA GLU A 65 -11.43 8.80 -2.06
C GLU A 65 -11.85 9.84 -3.11
N MET A 66 -10.91 10.24 -3.95
CA MET A 66 -11.12 11.17 -5.04
C MET A 66 -11.34 10.46 -6.37
N ARG A 67 -10.53 9.42 -6.63
CA ARG A 67 -10.57 8.70 -7.89
C ARG A 67 -9.93 7.32 -7.77
N ARG A 68 -10.50 6.37 -8.50
CA ARG A 68 -9.97 5.01 -8.70
C ARG A 68 -9.63 4.80 -10.16
N PHE A 69 -8.39 4.37 -10.43
CA PHE A 69 -7.89 4.08 -11.77
C PHE A 69 -7.66 2.58 -11.90
N PHE A 70 -8.41 1.92 -12.78
CA PHE A 70 -8.20 0.50 -13.06
C PHE A 70 -6.95 0.34 -13.94
N HIS A 71 -5.97 -0.43 -13.47
CA HIS A 71 -4.68 -0.56 -14.17
C HIS A 71 -4.61 -1.86 -14.98
N SER A 72 -5.39 -1.97 -16.06
CA SER A 72 -5.40 -3.15 -16.95
C SER A 72 -4.17 -3.27 -17.86
N HIS A 73 -3.30 -2.26 -17.91
CA HIS A 73 -2.24 -2.13 -18.92
C HIS A 73 -0.82 -2.46 -18.42
N PHE A 74 -0.58 -2.62 -17.11
CA PHE A 74 0.70 -3.15 -16.64
C PHE A 74 0.68 -4.68 -16.69
N LYS A 75 1.74 -5.29 -17.21
CA LYS A 75 1.98 -6.75 -17.10
C LYS A 75 2.33 -7.09 -15.65
N ILE A 76 1.35 -7.01 -14.77
CA ILE A 76 1.39 -7.61 -13.44
C ILE A 76 0.51 -8.86 -13.53
N ASP A 77 0.85 -9.91 -12.80
CA ASP A 77 0.19 -11.22 -12.86
C ASP A 77 -1.34 -11.10 -12.87
N ARG A 78 -2.06 -12.05 -13.47
CA ARG A 78 -3.54 -11.95 -13.63
C ARG A 78 -4.28 -11.78 -12.30
N ASP A 79 -3.69 -12.24 -11.21
CA ASP A 79 -4.23 -12.14 -9.85
C ASP A 79 -3.88 -10.79 -9.17
N LEU A 80 -3.07 -9.96 -9.83
CA LEU A 80 -2.64 -8.62 -9.44
C LEU A 80 -3.26 -7.53 -10.33
N GLN A 81 -4.34 -7.82 -11.06
CA GLN A 81 -5.18 -6.76 -11.63
C GLN A 81 -5.71 -5.90 -10.49
N SER A 82 -5.07 -4.78 -10.24
CA SER A 82 -5.34 -3.90 -9.12
C SER A 82 -5.70 -2.52 -9.65
N ALA A 83 -6.63 -1.86 -8.96
CA ALA A 83 -6.77 -0.43 -9.11
C ALA A 83 -5.70 0.33 -8.31
N VAL A 84 -5.40 1.53 -8.75
CA VAL A 84 -4.74 2.56 -7.94
C VAL A 84 -5.82 3.52 -7.46
N VAL A 85 -5.85 3.79 -6.17
CA VAL A 85 -6.81 4.69 -5.54
C VAL A 85 -6.09 5.93 -5.07
N VAL A 86 -6.69 7.10 -5.33
CA VAL A 86 -6.20 8.40 -4.89
C VAL A 86 -7.14 8.95 -3.84
N TYR A 87 -6.58 9.30 -2.69
CA TYR A 87 -7.25 10.01 -1.62
C TYR A 87 -6.75 11.45 -1.54
N SER A 88 -7.63 12.39 -1.22
CA SER A 88 -7.25 13.76 -0.84
C SER A 88 -7.67 14.05 0.59
N TRP A 89 -6.89 14.90 1.25
CA TRP A 89 -7.28 15.45 2.54
C TRP A 89 -8.47 16.41 2.36
N ARG A 90 -9.46 16.31 3.26
CA ARG A 90 -10.76 17.00 3.14
C ARG A 90 -10.65 18.52 2.93
N ASP A 91 -9.64 19.18 3.51
CA ASP A 91 -9.49 20.64 3.43
C ASP A 91 -8.85 21.13 2.11
N VAL A 92 -8.56 20.22 1.18
CA VAL A 92 -7.98 20.53 -0.14
C VAL A 92 -9.05 20.57 -1.25
N LEU A 93 -10.32 20.30 -0.92
CA LEU A 93 -11.47 20.33 -1.84
C LEU A 93 -12.34 21.57 -1.63
#